data_AF-A0A1W1VEG1-F1
#
_entry.id   AF-A0A1W1VEG1-F1
#
_cell.length_a   1.000
_cell.length_b   1.000
_cell.length_c   1.000
_cell.angle_alpha   90.00
_cell.angle_beta   90.00
_cell.angle_gamma   90.00
#
_symmetry.space_group_name_H-M   'P 1'
#
loop_
_entity.id
_entity.type
_entity.pdbx_description
1 polymer ?
#
loop_
_entity_poly.entity_id
_entity_poly.type
_entity_poly.pdbx_seq_one_letter_code
_entity_poly.pdbx_strand_id
1 'polypeptide(L)'
;MAINTIKPPVASPRANVPRPVVVVAPEPVRAPVLESLPVEEEAPRAVPRPPKPRSTWSVFTLLERITRMDGLFREGLPVHYLPHVLFIMFLTLLYIGNTHYGYRMNRNIQKLKLETEDLRADYTTLKSDYMEASKQSEVARKVAAYGLVESSSPPFRITVPAGRLDEAELDKLPIITADSLMARAVRDSLATVAADSVALAEVQSEVQE
;
A
#
# COMPACT_ATOMS: atom_id res chain seq x y z
N MET A 1 14.12 5.29 42.08
CA MET A 1 13.25 6.31 41.47
C MET A 1 12.67 5.71 40.19
N ALA A 2 11.36 5.49 40.16
CA ALA A 2 10.67 4.88 39.02
C ALA A 2 10.58 5.89 37.87
N ILE A 3 11.13 5.54 36.71
CA ILE A 3 10.95 6.32 35.48
C ILE A 3 9.59 5.97 34.88
N ASN A 4 8.74 6.98 34.80
CA ASN A 4 7.34 6.87 34.43
C ASN A 4 7.23 6.67 32.91
N THR A 5 6.92 5.45 32.47
CA THR A 5 6.58 5.15 31.07
C THR A 5 5.17 5.69 30.81
N ILE A 6 5.08 6.82 30.11
CA ILE A 6 3.81 7.38 29.68
C ILE A 6 3.34 6.60 28.45
N LYS A 7 2.38 5.70 28.67
CA LYS A 7 1.61 5.01 27.63
C LYS A 7 0.79 6.05 26.84
N PRO A 8 0.84 6.09 25.49
CA PRO A 8 0.03 7.03 24.74
C PRO A 8 -1.47 6.69 24.87
N PRO A 9 -2.36 7.69 24.98
CA PRO A 9 -3.80 7.47 25.08
C PRO A 9 -4.35 6.92 23.76
N VAL A 10 -5.19 5.89 23.88
CA VAL A 10 -5.94 5.29 22.78
C VAL A 10 -6.81 6.37 22.12
N ALA A 11 -6.55 6.67 20.85
CA ALA A 11 -7.34 7.64 20.09
C ALA A 11 -8.70 7.03 19.70
N SER A 12 -9.79 7.67 20.13
CA SER A 12 -11.15 7.33 19.72
C SER A 12 -11.38 7.59 18.22
N PRO A 13 -12.29 6.85 17.55
CA PRO A 13 -12.56 7.03 16.14
C PRO A 13 -13.19 8.40 15.89
N ARG A 14 -12.57 9.26 15.07
CA ARG A 14 -13.16 10.55 14.67
C ARG A 14 -14.19 10.33 13.57
N ALA A 15 -15.34 10.99 13.73
CA ALA A 15 -16.45 10.98 12.78
C ALA A 15 -16.04 11.58 11.43
N ASN A 16 -16.40 10.87 10.36
CA ASN A 16 -16.00 11.10 8.99
C ASN A 16 -16.81 12.27 8.38
N VAL A 17 -16.13 13.33 7.91
CA VAL A 17 -16.76 14.39 7.10
C VAL A 17 -16.18 14.30 5.68
N PRO A 18 -17.00 14.08 4.64
CA PRO A 18 -16.49 13.91 3.28
C PRO A 18 -16.10 15.27 2.66
N ARG A 19 -14.86 15.37 2.16
CA ARG A 19 -14.43 16.42 1.23
C ARG A 19 -14.46 15.90 -0.22
N PRO A 20 -14.84 16.74 -1.20
CA PRO A 20 -14.92 16.33 -2.61
C PRO A 20 -13.53 16.21 -3.23
N VAL A 21 -13.31 15.15 -4.00
CA VAL A 21 -12.04 14.81 -4.68
C VAL A 21 -12.09 15.33 -6.13
N VAL A 22 -11.11 16.15 -6.51
CA VAL A 22 -10.87 16.56 -7.91
C VAL A 22 -10.19 15.40 -8.65
N VAL A 23 -10.77 15.01 -9.79
CA VAL A 23 -10.33 13.89 -10.63
C VAL A 23 -9.31 14.38 -11.67
N VAL A 24 -8.11 13.80 -11.68
CA VAL A 24 -7.18 13.83 -12.82
C VAL A 24 -6.99 12.38 -13.27
N ALA A 25 -7.38 12.07 -14.50
CA ALA A 25 -7.15 10.77 -15.16
C ALA A 25 -5.73 10.74 -15.76
N PRO A 26 -5.00 9.60 -15.69
CA PRO A 26 -5.01 8.68 -16.85
C PRO A 26 -4.83 7.17 -16.56
N GLU A 27 -5.24 6.37 -17.57
CA GLU A 27 -5.03 4.93 -17.84
C GLU A 27 -5.89 3.87 -17.12
N PRO A 28 -6.58 2.97 -17.88
CA PRO A 28 -7.57 2.04 -17.34
C PRO A 28 -6.94 0.69 -16.95
N VAL A 29 -6.49 0.57 -15.71
CA VAL A 29 -6.30 -0.76 -15.11
C VAL A 29 -7.64 -1.23 -14.55
N ARG A 30 -8.18 -2.27 -15.18
CA ARG A 30 -9.42 -2.98 -14.87
C ARG A 30 -9.57 -3.17 -13.34
N ALA A 31 -10.53 -2.48 -12.74
CA ALA A 31 -10.86 -2.66 -11.33
C ALA A 31 -11.30 -4.12 -11.05
N PRO A 32 -10.96 -4.67 -9.87
CA PRO A 32 -11.56 -5.92 -9.42
C PRO A 32 -13.07 -5.72 -9.27
N VAL A 33 -13.83 -6.65 -9.85
CA VAL A 33 -15.27 -6.75 -9.65
C VAL A 33 -15.51 -6.98 -8.16
N LEU A 34 -16.02 -5.96 -7.47
CA LEU A 34 -16.56 -6.10 -6.12
C LEU A 34 -17.84 -6.91 -6.22
N GLU A 35 -17.70 -8.17 -5.86
CA GLU A 35 -18.67 -9.01 -5.18
C GLU A 35 -19.91 -8.22 -4.72
N SER A 36 -21.00 -8.33 -5.47
CA SER A 36 -22.32 -8.02 -4.96
C SER A 36 -22.57 -8.90 -3.73
N LEU A 37 -22.82 -8.26 -2.59
CA LEU A 37 -23.29 -8.93 -1.37
C LEU A 37 -24.34 -9.99 -1.74
N PRO A 38 -24.10 -11.28 -1.44
CA PRO A 38 -25.12 -12.29 -1.67
C PRO A 38 -26.34 -11.93 -0.83
N VAL A 39 -27.47 -11.72 -1.50
CA VAL A 39 -28.78 -11.73 -0.89
C VAL A 39 -28.87 -13.02 -0.08
N GLU A 40 -29.13 -12.88 1.21
CA GLU A 40 -29.40 -13.99 2.10
C GLU A 40 -30.78 -14.55 1.71
N GLU A 41 -30.77 -15.41 0.70
CA GLU A 41 -31.89 -16.26 0.34
C GLU A 41 -31.92 -17.41 1.36
N GLU A 42 -33.00 -17.45 2.13
CA GLU A 42 -33.27 -18.42 3.18
C GLU A 42 -33.03 -19.85 2.65
N ALA A 43 -31.95 -20.48 3.13
CA ALA A 43 -31.52 -21.78 2.65
C ALA A 43 -32.65 -22.83 2.84
N PRO A 44 -33.09 -23.54 1.79
CA PRO A 44 -33.99 -24.67 1.96
C PRO A 44 -33.29 -25.69 2.86
N ARG A 45 -33.98 -26.10 3.93
CA ARG A 45 -33.54 -27.05 4.97
C ARG A 45 -32.57 -28.10 4.42
N ALA A 46 -31.35 -28.07 4.94
CA ALA A 46 -30.29 -28.99 4.58
C ALA A 46 -30.73 -30.45 4.78
N VAL A 47 -30.97 -31.14 3.67
CA VAL A 47 -31.02 -32.60 3.64
C VAL A 47 -29.63 -33.11 4.05
N PRO A 48 -29.50 -34.08 4.97
CA PRO A 48 -28.20 -34.61 5.36
C PRO A 48 -27.50 -35.16 4.12
N ARG A 49 -26.41 -34.51 3.69
CA ARG A 49 -25.65 -34.97 2.52
C ARG A 49 -25.02 -36.32 2.88
N PRO A 50 -25.20 -37.37 2.06
CA PRO A 50 -24.58 -38.66 2.32
C PRO A 50 -23.05 -38.50 2.36
N PRO A 51 -22.35 -39.19 3.26
CA PRO A 51 -20.90 -39.10 3.39
C PRO A 51 -20.26 -39.50 2.05
N LYS A 52 -19.41 -38.61 1.50
CA LYS A 52 -18.69 -38.88 0.25
C LYS A 52 -17.88 -40.18 0.39
N PRO A 53 -17.99 -41.13 -0.55
CA PRO A 53 -17.22 -42.36 -0.50
C PRO A 53 -15.73 -42.00 -0.60
N ARG A 54 -14.97 -42.29 0.45
CA ARG A 54 -13.51 -42.12 0.43
C ARG A 54 -12.95 -43.14 -0.56
N SER A 55 -12.18 -42.67 -1.53
CA SER A 55 -11.60 -43.48 -2.60
C SER A 55 -10.99 -44.77 -2.05
N THR A 56 -11.57 -45.88 -2.51
CA THR A 56 -11.30 -47.27 -2.11
C THR A 56 -10.08 -47.86 -2.83
N TRP A 57 -9.35 -47.06 -3.61
CA TRP A 57 -8.10 -47.51 -4.21
C TRP A 57 -6.95 -47.33 -3.23
N SER A 58 -7.00 -48.17 -2.20
CA SER A 58 -5.95 -48.27 -1.22
C SER A 58 -4.68 -48.72 -1.94
N VAL A 59 -3.71 -47.83 -1.99
CA VAL A 59 -2.36 -48.11 -2.50
C VAL A 59 -1.77 -49.39 -1.87
N PHE A 60 -2.24 -49.74 -0.66
CA PHE A 60 -1.95 -51.01 -0.01
C PHE A 60 -2.56 -52.21 -0.74
N THR A 61 -3.82 -52.14 -1.18
CA THR A 61 -4.48 -53.21 -1.96
C THR A 61 -3.83 -53.40 -3.33
N LEU A 62 -3.31 -52.33 -3.95
CA LEU A 62 -2.55 -52.46 -5.20
C LEU A 62 -1.19 -53.11 -4.96
N LEU A 63 -0.50 -52.72 -3.89
CA LEU A 63 0.79 -53.30 -3.50
C LEU A 63 0.65 -54.78 -3.12
N GLU A 64 -0.40 -55.14 -2.36
CA GLU A 64 -0.73 -56.52 -2.00
C GLU A 64 -0.98 -57.39 -3.24
N ARG A 65 -1.72 -56.85 -4.23
CA ARG A 65 -2.01 -57.54 -5.50
C ARG A 65 -0.76 -57.78 -6.36
N ILE A 66 0.16 -56.82 -6.41
CA ILE A 66 1.41 -56.93 -7.18
C ILE A 66 2.37 -57.89 -6.51
N THR A 67 2.43 -57.88 -5.17
CA THR A 67 3.49 -58.58 -4.43
C THR A 67 3.08 -59.97 -3.91
N ARG A 68 1.82 -60.41 -4.13
CA ARG A 68 1.26 -61.73 -3.73
C ARG A 68 1.82 -62.25 -2.40
N MET A 69 1.73 -61.41 -1.37
CA MET A 69 2.36 -61.64 -0.07
C MET A 69 1.90 -62.97 0.57
N ASP A 70 0.64 -63.36 0.43
CA ASP A 70 0.07 -64.58 1.03
C ASP A 70 0.76 -65.88 0.64
N GLY A 71 1.25 -65.99 -0.61
CA GLY A 71 1.97 -67.18 -1.08
C GLY A 71 3.40 -67.23 -0.56
N LEU A 72 4.08 -66.08 -0.60
CA LEU A 72 5.50 -65.95 -0.27
C LEU A 72 5.77 -66.15 1.23
N PHE A 73 4.83 -65.78 2.10
CA PHE A 73 4.93 -66.01 3.55
C PHE A 73 4.61 -67.45 3.96
N ARG A 74 3.84 -68.20 3.16
CA ARG A 74 3.43 -69.58 3.49
C ARG A 74 4.51 -70.63 3.20
N GLU A 75 5.33 -70.37 2.18
CA GLU A 75 6.46 -71.23 1.76
C GLU A 75 7.80 -70.80 2.37
N GLY A 76 7.80 -69.72 3.16
CA GLY A 76 8.99 -69.13 3.78
C GLY A 76 9.73 -68.22 2.82
N LEU A 77 10.14 -67.04 3.30
CA LEU A 77 10.85 -66.05 2.49
C LEU A 77 12.26 -66.57 2.11
N PRO A 78 12.56 -66.75 0.81
CA PRO A 78 13.91 -67.12 0.39
C PRO A 78 14.92 -66.03 0.76
N VAL A 79 16.05 -66.42 1.36
CA VAL A 79 17.08 -65.51 1.91
C VAL A 79 17.62 -64.51 0.88
N HIS A 80 17.56 -64.84 -0.41
CA HIS A 80 18.04 -63.95 -1.48
C HIS A 80 17.18 -62.68 -1.69
N TYR A 81 15.91 -62.68 -1.28
CA TYR A 81 15.05 -61.49 -1.38
C TYR A 81 15.21 -60.53 -0.20
N LEU A 82 15.82 -60.98 0.90
CA LEU A 82 16.02 -60.20 2.11
C LEU A 82 16.73 -58.84 1.88
N PRO A 83 17.85 -58.76 1.12
CA PRO A 83 18.51 -57.47 0.85
C PRO A 83 17.65 -56.53 -0.01
N HIS A 84 16.82 -57.06 -0.92
CA HIS A 84 15.94 -56.26 -1.77
C HIS A 84 14.80 -55.62 -0.96
N VAL A 85 14.20 -56.37 -0.04
CA VAL A 85 13.15 -55.85 0.85
C VAL A 85 13.71 -54.77 1.79
N LEU A 86 14.91 -54.97 2.34
CA LEU A 86 15.58 -53.96 3.17
C LEU A 86 15.87 -52.68 2.40
N PHE A 87 16.27 -52.79 1.13
CA PHE A 87 16.50 -51.62 0.27
C PHE A 87 15.21 -50.82 0.05
N ILE A 88 14.09 -51.49 -0.27
CA ILE A 88 12.78 -50.82 -0.44
C ILE A 88 12.31 -50.20 0.87
N MET A 89 12.49 -50.89 2.01
CA MET A 89 12.18 -50.35 3.33
C MET A 89 12.99 -49.09 3.62
N PHE A 90 14.28 -49.09 3.29
CA PHE A 90 15.14 -47.92 3.43
C PHE A 90 14.65 -46.74 2.56
N LEU A 91 14.32 -46.98 1.28
CA LEU A 91 13.73 -45.95 0.42
C LEU A 91 12.42 -45.41 0.97
N THR A 92 11.58 -46.28 1.52
CA THR A 92 10.30 -45.89 2.14
C THR A 92 10.53 -45.01 3.36
N LEU A 93 11.51 -45.36 4.20
CA LEU A 93 11.88 -44.56 5.36
C LEU A 93 12.43 -43.18 4.95
N LEU A 94 13.30 -43.16 3.94
CA LEU A 94 13.84 -41.93 3.34
C LEU A 94 12.70 -41.04 2.79
N TYR A 95 11.73 -41.63 2.11
CA TYR A 95 10.57 -40.92 1.57
C TYR A 95 9.73 -40.28 2.68
N ILE A 96 9.34 -41.05 3.70
CA ILE A 96 8.56 -40.55 4.84
C ILE A 96 9.33 -39.43 5.56
N GLY A 97 10.64 -39.60 5.75
CA GLY A 97 11.51 -38.59 6.34
C GLY A 97 11.52 -37.28 5.54
N ASN A 98 11.64 -37.37 4.21
CA ASN A 98 11.64 -36.21 3.33
C ASN A 98 10.26 -35.51 3.30
N THR A 99 9.17 -36.27 3.21
CA THR A 99 7.81 -35.72 3.29
C THR A 99 7.58 -35.00 4.62
N HIS A 100 8.05 -35.56 5.73
CA HIS A 100 7.93 -34.92 7.05
C HIS A 100 8.71 -33.60 7.14
N TYR A 101 9.88 -33.51 6.50
CA TYR A 101 10.62 -32.26 6.38
C TYR A 101 9.85 -31.20 5.57
N GLY A 102 9.24 -31.61 4.45
CA GLY A 102 8.41 -30.74 3.62
C GLY A 102 7.22 -30.14 4.40
N TYR A 103 6.58 -30.90 5.28
CA TYR A 103 5.49 -30.40 6.12
C TYR A 103 5.94 -29.29 7.07
N ARG A 104 7.10 -29.48 7.74
CA ARG A 104 7.67 -28.46 8.64
C ARG A 104 8.07 -27.21 7.87
N MET A 105 8.69 -27.36 6.71
CA MET A 105 9.07 -26.24 5.84
C MET A 105 7.84 -25.44 5.39
N ASN A 106 6.80 -26.12 4.91
CA ASN A 106 5.59 -25.47 4.43
C ASN A 106 4.90 -24.65 5.54
N ARG A 107 4.82 -25.19 6.76
CA ARG A 107 4.28 -24.46 7.91
C ARG A 107 5.11 -23.24 8.28
N ASN A 108 6.44 -23.32 8.17
CA ASN A 108 7.31 -22.17 8.41
C ASN A 108 7.10 -21.09 7.34
N ILE A 109 7.03 -21.46 6.07
CA ILE A 109 6.76 -20.52 4.97
C ILE A 109 5.44 -19.76 5.21
N GLN A 110 4.40 -20.47 5.64
CA GLN A 110 3.10 -19.82 5.94
C GLN A 110 3.22 -18.81 7.08
N LYS A 111 3.94 -19.15 8.17
CA LYS A 111 4.18 -18.20 9.28
C LYS A 111 4.97 -16.98 8.84
N LEU A 112 6.09 -17.19 8.14
CA LEU A 112 6.92 -16.09 7.65
C LEU A 112 6.16 -15.17 6.70
N LYS A 113 5.26 -15.73 5.87
CA LYS A 113 4.41 -14.95 4.99
C LYS A 113 3.46 -14.04 5.78
N LEU A 114 2.78 -14.58 6.80
CA LEU A 114 1.91 -13.80 7.68
C LEU A 114 2.69 -12.67 8.37
N GLU A 115 3.85 -12.99 8.97
CA GLU A 115 4.70 -12.00 9.62
C GLU A 115 5.15 -10.88 8.66
N THR A 116 5.43 -11.21 7.40
CA THR A 116 5.80 -10.22 6.37
C THR A 116 4.62 -9.36 5.94
N GLU A 117 3.43 -9.94 5.83
CA GLU A 117 2.19 -9.20 5.52
C GLU A 117 1.83 -8.23 6.65
N ASP A 118 1.93 -8.66 7.91
CA ASP A 118 1.72 -7.83 9.10
C ASP A 118 2.72 -6.67 9.13
N LEU A 119 4.02 -6.96 8.96
CA LEU A 119 5.06 -5.93 8.96
C LEU A 119 4.88 -4.91 7.83
N ARG A 120 4.37 -5.35 6.67
CA ARG A 120 4.06 -4.46 5.55
C ARG A 120 2.89 -3.53 5.85
N ALA A 121 1.87 -4.02 6.55
CA ALA A 121 0.74 -3.21 7.00
C ALA A 121 1.20 -2.13 8.00
N ASP A 122 2.02 -2.51 8.98
CA ASP A 122 2.58 -1.61 9.98
C ASP A 122 3.45 -0.52 9.33
N TYR A 123 4.34 -0.90 8.41
CA TYR A 123 5.16 0.06 7.67
C TYR A 123 4.32 1.07 6.89
N THR A 124 3.27 0.59 6.22
CA THR A 124 2.41 1.45 5.39
C THR A 124 1.65 2.45 6.26
N THR A 125 1.18 2.01 7.41
CA THR A 125 0.50 2.87 8.40
C THR A 125 1.47 3.90 8.97
N LEU A 126 2.62 3.45 9.48
CA LEU A 126 3.63 4.33 10.07
C LEU A 126 4.17 5.36 9.06
N LYS A 127 4.36 4.94 7.81
CA LYS A 127 4.75 5.85 6.73
C LYS A 127 3.69 6.92 6.50
N SER A 128 2.41 6.56 6.52
CA SER A 128 1.31 7.51 6.32
C SER A 128 1.26 8.54 7.46
N ASP A 129 1.40 8.08 8.70
CA ASP A 129 1.48 8.94 9.89
C ASP A 129 2.69 9.89 9.84
N TYR A 130 3.85 9.37 9.43
CA TYR A 130 5.06 10.18 9.25
C TYR A 130 4.87 11.24 8.16
N MET A 131 4.27 10.87 7.02
CA MET A 131 3.99 11.81 5.94
C MET A 131 3.01 12.89 6.38
N GLU A 132 2.00 12.55 7.18
CA GLU A 132 1.09 13.53 7.78
C GLU A 132 1.83 14.47 8.73
N ALA A 133 2.62 13.93 9.65
CA ALA A 133 3.40 14.71 10.61
C ALA A 133 4.45 15.61 9.94
N SER A 134 4.92 15.23 8.74
CA SER A 134 5.90 15.98 7.96
C SER A 134 5.28 17.04 7.04
N LYS A 135 3.95 17.13 6.94
CA LYS A 135 3.28 18.20 6.18
C LYS A 135 3.64 19.55 6.78
N GLN A 136 3.88 20.54 5.92
CA GLN A 136 4.28 21.90 6.34
C GLN A 136 3.27 22.52 7.31
N SER A 137 1.97 22.32 7.08
CA SER A 137 0.90 22.81 7.95
C SER A 137 0.85 22.14 9.33
N GLU A 138 1.15 20.84 9.41
CA GLU A 138 1.23 20.09 10.67
C GLU A 138 2.47 20.49 11.48
N VAL A 139 3.61 20.65 10.79
CA VAL A 139 4.85 21.16 11.39
C VAL A 139 4.64 22.59 11.88
N ALA A 140 4.11 23.49 11.06
CA ALA A 140 3.80 24.88 11.41
C ALA A 140 2.90 24.95 12.65
N ARG A 141 1.85 24.13 12.72
CA ARG A 141 0.97 24.05 13.90
C ARG A 141 1.70 23.58 15.16
N LYS A 142 2.61 22.61 15.06
CA LYS A 142 3.42 22.14 16.19
C LYS A 142 4.45 23.18 16.65
N VAL A 143 5.06 23.92 15.72
CA VAL A 143 6.07 24.94 16.03
C VAL A 143 5.49 26.32 16.36
N ALA A 144 4.19 26.54 16.15
CA ALA A 144 3.50 27.78 16.50
C ALA A 144 3.61 28.11 18.01
N ALA A 145 3.68 27.09 18.87
CA ALA A 145 3.93 27.27 20.30
C ALA A 145 5.29 27.94 20.60
N TYR A 146 6.24 27.84 19.67
CA TYR A 146 7.56 28.47 19.74
C TYR A 146 7.62 29.80 18.97
N GLY A 147 6.50 30.31 18.45
CA GLY A 147 6.41 31.60 17.76
C GLY A 147 6.97 31.61 16.33
N LEU A 148 7.22 30.45 15.73
CA LEU A 148 7.71 30.31 14.35
C LEU A 148 6.55 30.36 13.35
N VAL A 149 6.73 31.09 12.24
CA VAL A 149 5.72 31.32 11.19
C VAL A 149 6.18 30.70 9.87
N GLU A 150 5.25 30.10 9.13
CA GLU A 150 5.52 29.48 7.83
C GLU A 150 5.85 30.54 6.74
N SER A 151 6.86 30.26 5.93
CA SER A 151 7.25 31.11 4.80
C SER A 151 6.35 30.85 3.61
N SER A 152 5.40 31.76 3.35
CA SER A 152 4.45 31.66 2.23
C SER A 152 5.02 32.21 0.90
N SER A 153 6.11 32.97 0.94
CA SER A 153 6.74 33.53 -0.27
C SER A 153 7.75 32.56 -0.88
N PRO A 154 7.73 32.38 -2.22
CA PRO A 154 8.73 31.57 -2.91
C PRO A 154 10.12 32.23 -2.83
N PRO A 155 11.20 31.45 -2.73
CA PRO A 155 12.55 31.98 -2.66
C PRO A 155 12.97 32.63 -3.98
N PHE A 156 13.62 33.79 -3.90
CA PHE A 156 14.11 34.50 -5.08
C PHE A 156 15.30 33.76 -5.70
N ARG A 157 15.15 33.33 -6.96
CA ARG A 157 16.26 32.78 -7.75
C ARG A 157 17.09 33.93 -8.32
N ILE A 158 18.22 34.21 -7.68
CA ILE A 158 19.20 35.17 -8.19
C ILE A 158 19.92 34.49 -9.37
N THR A 159 19.57 34.90 -10.60
CA THR A 159 20.27 34.43 -11.80
C THR A 159 21.34 35.47 -12.12
N VAL A 160 22.60 35.12 -11.88
CA VAL A 160 23.74 35.97 -12.24
C VAL A 160 24.05 35.69 -13.72
N PRO A 161 23.92 36.67 -14.63
CA PRO A 161 24.38 36.49 -16.00
C PRO A 161 25.89 36.24 -15.98
N ALA A 162 26.32 35.16 -16.63
CA ALA A 162 27.72 34.78 -16.75
C ALA A 162 28.45 35.74 -17.68
N GLY A 163 28.83 36.90 -17.16
CA GLY A 163 29.59 37.89 -17.89
C GLY A 163 29.27 39.31 -17.44
N ARG A 164 30.01 39.76 -16.41
CA ARG A 164 30.24 41.16 -16.07
C ARG A 164 29.05 41.91 -15.43
N LEU A 165 29.24 42.35 -14.19
CA LEU A 165 28.44 43.42 -13.59
C LEU A 165 29.20 44.72 -13.89
N ASP A 166 28.79 45.45 -14.93
CA ASP A 166 29.35 46.76 -15.22
C ASP A 166 28.78 47.78 -14.21
N GLU A 167 29.64 48.33 -13.34
CA GLU A 167 29.29 49.28 -12.27
C GLU A 167 28.49 50.50 -12.79
N ALA A 168 28.65 50.86 -14.06
CA ALA A 168 27.98 52.00 -14.70
C ALA A 168 26.50 51.74 -15.10
N GLU A 169 26.05 50.48 -15.13
CA GLU A 169 24.67 50.11 -15.47
C GLU A 169 23.81 49.85 -14.20
N LEU A 170 24.46 49.67 -13.05
CA LEU A 170 23.81 49.45 -11.76
C LEU A 170 23.18 50.73 -11.17
N ASP A 171 23.71 51.91 -11.51
CA ASP A 171 23.18 53.22 -11.09
C ASP A 171 21.92 53.66 -11.86
N LYS A 172 21.60 53.00 -12.98
CA LYS A 172 20.41 53.30 -13.82
C LYS A 172 19.25 52.34 -13.59
N LEU A 173 19.46 51.29 -12.81
CA LEU A 173 18.34 50.46 -12.37
C LEU A 173 17.52 51.30 -11.40
N PRO A 174 16.18 51.33 -11.51
CA PRO A 174 15.37 51.86 -10.43
C PRO A 174 15.70 50.97 -9.23
N ILE A 175 16.52 51.51 -8.32
CA ILE A 175 16.60 51.04 -6.95
C ILE A 175 15.14 50.89 -6.54
N ILE A 176 14.80 49.78 -5.90
CA ILE A 176 13.47 49.49 -5.37
C ILE A 176 13.15 50.54 -4.30
N THR A 177 12.91 51.78 -4.70
CA THR A 177 12.41 52.88 -3.90
C THR A 177 10.90 52.84 -3.95
N ALA A 178 10.29 53.16 -2.82
CA ALA A 178 8.84 53.09 -2.59
C ALA A 178 8.04 53.75 -3.73
N ASP A 179 8.58 54.83 -4.31
CA ASP A 179 7.90 55.59 -5.38
C ASP A 179 7.73 54.78 -6.68
N SER A 180 8.73 53.97 -7.05
CA SER A 180 8.66 53.14 -8.26
C SER A 180 7.78 51.90 -8.07
N LEU A 181 7.72 51.35 -6.85
CA LEU A 181 6.79 50.29 -6.46
C LEU A 181 5.35 50.79 -6.44
N MET A 182 5.10 51.99 -5.92
CA MET A 182 3.77 52.60 -5.91
C MET A 182 3.29 52.90 -7.34
N ALA A 183 4.17 53.41 -8.20
CA ALA A 183 3.83 53.63 -9.61
C ALA A 183 3.45 52.32 -10.34
N ARG A 184 4.13 51.21 -10.03
CA ARG A 184 3.84 49.91 -10.64
C ARG A 184 2.60 49.24 -10.05
N ALA A 185 2.39 49.35 -8.74
CA ALA A 185 1.17 48.88 -8.08
C ALA A 185 -0.09 49.65 -8.53
N VAL A 186 0.00 50.97 -8.71
CA VAL A 186 -1.09 51.77 -9.27
C VAL A 186 -1.40 51.32 -10.69
N ARG A 187 -0.38 51.10 -11.54
CA ARG A 187 -0.58 50.63 -12.91
C ARG A 187 -1.22 49.24 -12.97
N ASP A 188 -0.78 48.32 -12.13
CA ASP A 188 -1.35 46.96 -12.06
C ASP A 188 -2.80 47.00 -11.53
N SER A 189 -3.10 47.86 -10.54
CA SER A 189 -4.48 48.03 -10.05
C SER A 189 -5.42 48.65 -11.09
N LEU A 190 -4.96 49.62 -11.89
CA LEU A 190 -5.73 50.21 -12.98
C LEU A 190 -5.97 49.19 -14.11
N ALA A 191 -4.99 48.30 -14.38
CA ALA A 191 -5.15 47.22 -15.34
C ALA A 191 -6.19 46.19 -14.88
N THR A 192 -6.22 45.86 -13.58
CA THR A 192 -7.27 44.98 -13.03
C THR A 192 -8.64 45.63 -13.07
N VAL A 193 -8.76 46.94 -12.80
CA VAL A 193 -10.04 47.67 -12.88
C VAL A 193 -10.52 47.82 -14.33
N ALA A 194 -9.61 48.06 -15.27
CA ALA A 194 -9.94 48.10 -16.69
C ALA A 194 -10.39 46.73 -17.20
N ALA A 195 -9.73 45.64 -16.78
CA ALA A 195 -10.14 44.27 -17.09
C ALA A 195 -11.52 43.94 -16.52
N ASP A 196 -11.82 44.35 -15.28
CA ASP A 196 -13.15 44.18 -14.68
C ASP A 196 -14.22 45.01 -15.40
N SER A 197 -13.91 46.23 -15.84
CA SER A 197 -14.85 47.06 -16.61
C SER A 197 -15.14 46.50 -18.00
N VAL A 198 -14.16 45.85 -18.63
CA VAL A 198 -14.33 45.18 -19.93
C VAL A 198 -15.11 43.88 -19.76
N ALA A 199 -14.85 43.12 -18.69
CA ALA A 199 -15.63 41.92 -18.36
C ALA A 199 -17.10 42.26 -18.03
N LEU A 200 -17.37 43.37 -17.35
CA LEU A 200 -18.74 43.85 -17.09
C LEU A 200 -19.44 44.37 -18.35
N ALA A 201 -18.69 44.87 -19.35
CA ALA A 201 -19.23 45.27 -20.64
C ALA A 201 -19.55 44.06 -21.53
N GLU A 202 -18.72 43.02 -21.49
CA GLU A 202 -18.90 41.77 -22.25
C GLU A 202 -20.11 40.97 -21.73
N VAL A 203 -20.31 40.92 -20.40
CA VAL A 203 -21.47 40.29 -19.76
C VAL A 203 -22.79 41.04 -20.05
N GLN A 204 -22.75 42.35 -20.34
CA GLN A 204 -23.97 43.09 -20.74
C GLN A 204 -24.31 42.94 -22.23
N SER A 205 -23.33 42.64 -23.10
CA SER A 205 -23.59 42.35 -24.52
C SER A 205 -24.14 40.94 -24.77
N GLU A 206 -23.84 39.96 -23.92
CA GLU A 206 -24.38 38.59 -24.03
C GLU A 206 -25.84 38.45 -23.56
N VAL A 207 -26.43 39.47 -22.92
CA VAL A 207 -27.81 39.41 -22.37
C VAL A 207 -28.84 40.10 -23.30
N GLN A 208 -28.40 40.66 -24.43
CA GLN A 208 -29.26 41.36 -25.41
C GLN A 208 -29.29 40.70 -26.81
N GLU A 209 -28.79 39.47 -26.94
CA GLU A 209 -29.01 38.60 -28.11
C GLU A 209 -29.77 37.34 -27.70
#